data_AF-A0A964IDU0-F1
#
_entry.id   AF-A0A964IDU0-F1
#
_cell.length_a   1.000
_cell.length_b   1.000
_cell.length_c   1.000
_cell.angle_alpha   90.00
_cell.angle_beta   90.00
_cell.angle_gamma   90.00
#
_symmetry.space_group_name_H-M   'P 1'
#
loop_
_entity.id
_entity.type
_entity.pdbx_description
1 polymer ?
#
loop_
_entity_poly.entity_id
_entity_poly.type
_entity_poly.pdbx_seq_one_letter_code
_entity_poly.pdbx_strand_id
1 'polypeptide(L)'
;RLSRDELLKNSGMSDNQLVEIESYGLIAPRGRHYDGDALSIAKAVTEMASFGIESRHLRSFKSAADREIGLIEQVITPLTRQKSAESKARAEEVQKEIASLSIRLHAALVRGGLHRLRP
;
A
#
# COMPACT_ATOMS: atom_id res chain seq x y z
N ARG A 1 3.16 -14.82 7.67
CA ARG A 1 2.97 -15.51 6.37
C ARG A 1 1.64 -16.23 6.47
N LEU A 2 0.79 -16.10 5.46
CA LEU A 2 -0.56 -16.64 5.43
C LEU A 2 -0.77 -17.41 4.13
N SER A 3 -1.43 -18.56 4.19
CA SER A 3 -1.98 -19.20 2.99
C SER A 3 -3.13 -18.35 2.42
N ARG A 4 -3.61 -18.70 1.22
CA ARG A 4 -4.81 -18.09 0.64
C ARG A 4 -6.02 -18.25 1.55
N ASP A 5 -6.25 -19.46 2.05
CA ASP A 5 -7.38 -19.77 2.94
C ASP A 5 -7.30 -18.99 4.25
N GLU A 6 -6.10 -18.87 4.82
CA GLU A 6 -5.87 -18.06 6.03
C GLU A 6 -6.12 -16.57 5.77
N LEU A 7 -5.72 -16.06 4.61
CA LEU A 7 -6.00 -14.66 4.22
C LEU A 7 -7.51 -14.42 4.12
N LEU A 8 -8.23 -15.26 3.37
CA LEU A 8 -9.68 -15.14 3.19
C LEU A 8 -10.41 -15.22 4.53
N LYS A 9 -10.08 -16.24 5.35
CA LYS A 9 -10.67 -16.43 6.69
C LYS A 9 -10.40 -15.24 7.61
N ASN A 10 -9.18 -14.73 7.65
CA ASN A 10 -8.79 -13.67 8.60
C ASN A 10 -9.19 -12.26 8.15
N SER A 11 -9.47 -12.06 6.85
CA SER A 11 -9.91 -10.77 6.30
C SER A 11 -11.42 -10.66 6.11
N GLY A 12 -12.15 -11.78 6.16
CA GLY A 12 -13.57 -11.83 5.82
C GLY A 12 -13.85 -11.58 4.33
N MET A 13 -12.81 -11.57 3.49
CA MET A 13 -12.90 -11.33 2.06
C MET A 13 -13.41 -12.59 1.34
N SER A 14 -14.20 -12.39 0.28
CA SER A 14 -14.57 -13.48 -0.64
C SER A 14 -13.44 -13.82 -1.62
N ASP A 15 -13.42 -15.05 -2.14
CA ASP A 15 -12.42 -15.45 -3.13
C ASP A 15 -12.47 -14.59 -4.41
N ASN A 16 -13.67 -14.22 -4.86
CA ASN A 16 -13.86 -13.33 -6.02
C ASN A 16 -13.23 -11.95 -5.78
N GLN A 17 -13.44 -11.35 -4.60
CA GLN A 17 -12.81 -10.07 -4.27
C GLN A 17 -11.29 -10.18 -4.24
N LEU A 18 -10.76 -11.29 -3.70
CA LEU A 18 -9.32 -11.55 -3.70
C LEU A 18 -8.77 -11.58 -5.13
N VAL A 19 -9.41 -12.32 -6.05
CA VAL A 19 -9.03 -12.35 -7.47
C VAL A 19 -9.05 -10.94 -8.09
N GLU A 20 -10.08 -10.14 -7.80
CA GLU A 20 -10.15 -8.77 -8.32
C GLU A 20 -9.00 -7.90 -7.83
N ILE A 21 -8.75 -7.85 -6.52
CA ILE A 21 -7.70 -6.97 -5.97
C ILE A 21 -6.29 -7.45 -6.34
N GLU A 22 -6.09 -8.75 -6.55
CA GLU A 22 -4.87 -9.31 -7.15
C GLU A 22 -4.72 -8.85 -8.60
N SER A 23 -5.79 -8.90 -9.40
CA SER A 23 -5.76 -8.44 -10.80
C SER A 23 -5.46 -6.95 -10.94
N TYR A 24 -5.83 -6.15 -9.95
CA TYR A 24 -5.51 -4.73 -9.87
C TYR A 24 -4.17 -4.45 -9.21
N GLY A 25 -3.47 -5.48 -8.73
CA GLY A 25 -2.15 -5.40 -8.11
C GLY A 25 -2.15 -4.79 -6.72
N LEU A 26 -3.30 -4.67 -6.04
CA LEU A 26 -3.38 -4.13 -4.68
C LEU A 26 -2.61 -5.02 -3.69
N ILE A 27 -2.72 -6.33 -3.89
CA ILE A 27 -1.95 -7.34 -3.15
C ILE A 27 -1.39 -8.37 -4.12
N ALA A 28 -0.30 -9.00 -3.73
CA ALA A 28 0.25 -10.15 -4.44
C ALA A 28 0.90 -11.11 -3.43
N PRO A 29 0.82 -12.43 -3.65
CA PRO A 29 1.53 -13.39 -2.82
C PRO A 29 3.04 -13.27 -3.02
N ARG A 30 3.79 -13.39 -1.93
CA ARG A 30 5.26 -13.57 -1.95
C ARG A 30 5.57 -15.06 -2.00
N GLY A 31 5.75 -15.58 -3.21
CA GLY A 31 5.85 -17.01 -3.46
C GLY A 31 4.48 -17.68 -3.31
N ARG A 32 4.29 -18.48 -2.25
CA ARG A 32 3.01 -19.15 -1.94
C ARG A 32 2.23 -18.54 -0.77
N HIS A 33 2.70 -17.42 -0.21
CA HIS A 33 2.12 -16.85 1.01
C HIS A 33 1.88 -15.35 0.89
N TYR A 34 0.85 -14.88 1.58
CA TYR A 34 0.61 -13.46 1.83
C TYR A 34 1.28 -13.04 3.13
N ASP A 35 1.58 -11.75 3.26
CA ASP A 35 2.17 -11.16 4.45
C ASP A 35 1.17 -10.31 5.24
N GLY A 36 1.65 -9.60 6.26
CA GLY A 36 0.82 -8.76 7.12
C GLY A 36 0.22 -7.56 6.38
N ASP A 37 0.94 -7.00 5.40
CA ASP A 37 0.44 -5.88 4.61
C ASP A 37 -0.71 -6.34 3.71
N ALA A 38 -0.56 -7.50 3.06
CA ALA A 38 -1.63 -8.10 2.28
C ALA A 38 -2.89 -8.38 3.13
N LEU A 39 -2.75 -8.86 4.37
CA LEU A 39 -3.88 -9.03 5.28
C LEU A 39 -4.52 -7.69 5.67
N SER A 40 -3.72 -6.66 5.92
CA SER A 40 -4.21 -5.33 6.28
C SER A 40 -4.98 -4.69 5.14
N ILE A 41 -4.46 -4.80 3.91
CA ILE A 41 -5.13 -4.34 2.69
C ILE A 41 -6.44 -5.12 2.48
N ALA A 42 -6.41 -6.45 2.64
CA ALA A 42 -7.60 -7.28 2.48
C ALA A 42 -8.71 -6.87 3.47
N LYS A 43 -8.38 -6.69 4.75
CA LYS A 43 -9.35 -6.21 5.76
C LYS A 43 -9.93 -4.85 5.40
N ALA A 44 -9.07 -3.90 5.01
CA ALA A 44 -9.52 -2.56 4.63
C ALA A 44 -10.46 -2.60 3.42
N VAL A 45 -10.17 -3.42 2.41
CA VAL A 45 -11.05 -3.62 1.23
C VAL A 45 -12.40 -4.21 1.66
N THR A 46 -12.41 -5.23 2.52
CA THR A 46 -13.66 -5.82 3.05
C THR A 46 -14.49 -4.77 3.80
N GLU A 47 -13.86 -3.97 4.65
CA GLU A 47 -14.54 -2.89 5.39
C GLU A 47 -15.07 -1.80 4.45
N MET A 48 -14.29 -1.37 3.47
CA MET A 48 -14.69 -0.39 2.45
C MET A 48 -15.90 -0.86 1.63
N ALA A 49 -15.97 -2.16 1.32
CA ALA A 49 -17.11 -2.72 0.59
C ALA A 49 -18.43 -2.54 1.36
N SER A 50 -18.43 -2.52 2.69
CA SER A 50 -19.63 -2.25 3.51
C SER A 50 -20.19 -0.83 3.32
N PHE A 51 -19.37 0.09 2.81
CA PHE A 51 -19.76 1.45 2.45
C PHE A 51 -20.02 1.63 0.93
N GLY A 52 -20.07 0.54 0.16
CA GLY A 52 -20.25 0.57 -1.29
C GLY A 52 -18.98 0.90 -2.09
N ILE A 53 -17.81 0.92 -1.45
CA ILE A 53 -16.53 1.17 -2.13
C ILE A 53 -15.93 -0.17 -2.57
N GLU A 54 -16.20 -0.55 -3.82
CA GLU A 54 -15.69 -1.77 -4.44
C GLU A 54 -14.22 -1.69 -4.91
N SER A 55 -13.61 -2.87 -5.16
CA SER A 55 -12.25 -3.08 -5.68
C SER A 55 -11.89 -2.16 -6.86
N ARG A 56 -12.84 -1.93 -7.78
CA ARG A 56 -12.64 -1.10 -8.98
C ARG A 56 -12.34 0.37 -8.66
N HIS A 57 -12.86 0.88 -7.55
CA HIS A 57 -12.63 2.24 -7.05
C HIS A 57 -11.24 2.38 -6.41
N LEU A 58 -10.65 1.27 -5.96
CA LEU A 58 -9.37 1.26 -5.25
C LEU A 58 -8.16 1.32 -6.20
N ARG A 59 -8.37 1.18 -7.51
CA ARG A 59 -7.31 1.32 -8.52
C ARG A 59 -6.60 2.67 -8.44
N SER A 60 -7.34 3.74 -8.16
CA SER A 60 -6.76 5.08 -8.00
C SER A 60 -5.83 5.19 -6.79
N PHE A 61 -6.17 4.50 -5.69
CA PHE A 61 -5.32 4.40 -4.50
C PHE A 61 -4.03 3.65 -4.82
N LYS A 62 -4.11 2.53 -5.55
CA LYS A 62 -2.93 1.79 -6.03
C LYS A 62 -2.03 2.67 -6.90
N SER A 63 -2.60 3.38 -7.88
CA SER A 63 -1.84 4.29 -8.73
C SER A 63 -1.21 5.46 -7.97
N ALA A 64 -1.80 5.91 -6.87
CA ALA A 64 -1.20 6.93 -6.00
C ALA A 64 -0.01 6.35 -5.22
N ALA A 65 -0.17 5.16 -4.63
CA ALA A 65 0.91 4.46 -3.94
C ALA A 65 2.11 4.20 -4.87
N ASP A 66 1.86 3.76 -6.12
CA ASP A 66 2.94 3.53 -7.10
C ASP A 66 3.74 4.79 -7.43
N ARG A 67 3.05 5.94 -7.51
CA ARG A 67 3.72 7.23 -7.72
C ARG A 67 4.56 7.62 -6.52
N GLU A 68 4.06 7.39 -5.31
CA GLU A 68 4.82 7.65 -4.08
C GLU A 68 6.06 6.76 -3.97
N ILE A 69 5.93 5.45 -4.29
CA ILE A 69 7.06 4.52 -4.36
C ILE A 69 8.09 4.98 -5.39
N GLY A 70 7.66 5.32 -6.60
CA GLY A 70 8.58 5.78 -7.66
C GLY A 70 9.35 7.05 -7.29
N LEU A 71 8.71 7.99 -6.58
CA LEU A 71 9.39 9.17 -6.05
C LEU A 71 10.45 8.80 -5.00
N ILE A 72 10.12 7.91 -4.07
CA ILE A 72 11.08 7.42 -3.06
C ILE A 72 12.26 6.73 -3.73
N GLU A 73 12.00 5.85 -4.69
CA GLU A 73 13.02 5.13 -5.47
C GLU A 73 13.98 6.09 -6.18
N GLN A 74 13.46 7.16 -6.81
CA GLN A 74 14.29 8.18 -7.45
C GLN A 74 15.25 8.86 -6.46
N VAL A 75 14.81 9.12 -5.23
CA VAL A 75 15.66 9.76 -4.21
C VAL A 75 16.74 8.80 -3.68
N ILE A 76 16.41 7.53 -3.45
CA ILE A 76 17.36 6.58 -2.84
C ILE A 76 18.31 5.92 -3.85
N THR A 77 17.96 5.89 -5.14
CA THR A 77 18.77 5.24 -6.20
C THR A 77 20.24 5.69 -6.23
N PRO A 78 20.59 6.98 -6.09
CA PRO A 78 21.99 7.40 -6.06
C PRO A 78 22.78 6.82 -4.87
N LEU A 79 22.13 6.66 -3.71
CA LEU A 79 22.74 6.15 -2.48
C LEU A 79 23.06 4.65 -2.60
N THR A 80 22.14 3.87 -3.19
CA THR A 80 22.33 2.42 -3.33
C THR A 80 23.41 2.05 -4.35
N ARG A 81 23.70 2.92 -5.34
CA ARG A 81 24.73 2.70 -6.37
C ARG A 81 26.16 2.68 -5.83
N GLN A 82 26.43 3.34 -4.71
CA GLN A 82 27.77 3.39 -4.11
C GLN A 82 28.21 2.05 -3.48
N LYS A 83 27.29 1.09 -3.30
CA LYS A 83 27.52 -0.29 -2.83
C LYS A 83 28.29 -0.45 -1.50
N SER A 84 28.53 0.62 -0.75
CA SER A 84 29.10 0.56 0.60
C SER A 84 28.01 0.21 1.64
N ALA A 85 28.41 -0.33 2.79
CA ALA A 85 27.48 -0.61 3.89
C ALA A 85 26.86 0.68 4.44
N GLU A 86 27.65 1.76 4.54
CA GLU A 86 27.20 3.08 5.00
C GLU A 86 26.17 3.68 4.04
N SER A 87 26.41 3.63 2.72
CA SER A 87 25.49 4.17 1.73
C SER A 87 24.16 3.40 1.70
N LYS A 88 24.17 2.09 1.99
CA LYS A 88 22.95 1.28 2.13
C LYS A 88 22.17 1.64 3.39
N ALA A 89 22.83 1.76 4.54
CA ALA A 89 22.19 2.19 5.78
C ALA A 89 21.54 3.57 5.62
N ARG A 90 22.25 4.51 4.98
CA ARG A 90 21.73 5.83 4.66
C ARG A 90 20.54 5.78 3.71
N ALA A 91 20.56 4.92 2.69
CA ALA A 91 19.42 4.75 1.79
C ALA A 91 18.17 4.24 2.53
N GLU A 92 18.34 3.30 3.46
CA GLU A 92 17.25 2.77 4.28
C GLU A 92 16.67 3.83 5.24
N GLU A 93 17.51 4.66 5.85
CA GLU A 93 17.06 5.78 6.69
C GLU A 93 16.25 6.79 5.89
N VAL A 94 16.79 7.24 4.75
CA VAL A 94 16.11 8.20 3.86
C VAL A 94 14.80 7.61 3.34
N GLN A 95 14.78 6.34 2.97
CA GLN A 95 13.55 5.65 2.55
C GLN A 95 12.48 5.70 3.65
N LYS A 96 12.82 5.38 4.90
CA LYS A 96 11.90 5.40 6.03
C LYS A 96 11.37 6.81 6.31
N GLU A 97 12.25 7.81 6.26
CA GLU A 97 11.87 9.21 6.49
C GLU A 97 10.89 9.70 5.42
N ILE A 98 11.21 9.51 4.14
CA ILE A 98 10.33 9.96 3.05
C ILE A 98 9.00 9.21 3.09
N ALA A 99 9.00 7.89 3.32
CA ALA A 99 7.76 7.13 3.45
C ALA A 99 6.84 7.68 4.56
N SER A 100 7.41 7.99 5.74
CA SER A 100 6.67 8.61 6.85
C SER A 100 6.10 9.99 6.48
N LEU A 101 6.90 10.82 5.81
CA LEU A 101 6.48 12.14 5.33
C LEU A 101 5.35 12.04 4.29
N SER A 102 5.44 11.11 3.34
CA SER A 102 4.42 10.87 2.30
C SER A 102 3.07 10.49 2.91
N ILE A 103 3.06 9.56 3.89
CA ILE A 103 1.83 9.16 4.58
C ILE A 103 1.21 10.36 5.32
N ARG A 104 2.03 11.15 6.03
CA ARG A 104 1.57 12.35 6.74
C ARG A 104 1.00 13.40 5.80
N LEU A 105 1.67 13.64 4.67
CA LEU A 105 1.22 14.57 3.63
C LEU A 105 -0.11 14.11 3.04
N HIS A 106 -0.21 12.84 2.63
CA HIS A 106 -1.43 12.27 2.07
C HIS A 106 -2.62 12.43 3.02
N ALA A 107 -2.45 12.03 4.29
CA ALA A 107 -3.50 12.14 5.29
C ALA A 107 -3.91 13.61 5.53
N ALA A 108 -2.95 14.55 5.53
CA ALA A 108 -3.24 15.98 5.66
C ALA A 108 -4.01 16.54 4.45
N LEU A 109 -3.63 16.15 3.23
CA LEU A 109 -4.32 16.55 1.98
C LEU A 109 -5.77 16.04 1.96
N VAL A 110 -6.00 14.78 2.34
CA VAL A 110 -7.35 14.20 2.43
C VAL A 110 -8.19 14.94 3.47
N ARG A 111 -7.68 15.13 4.69
CA ARG A 111 -8.42 15.86 5.74
C ARG A 111 -8.73 17.30 5.32
N GLY A 112 -7.74 18.01 4.76
CA GLY A 112 -7.92 19.38 4.28
C GLY A 112 -8.94 19.47 3.14
N GLY A 113 -8.97 18.48 2.24
CA GLY A 113 -9.98 18.37 1.19
C GLY A 113 -11.39 18.17 1.74
N LEU A 114 -11.55 17.25 2.71
CA LEU A 114 -12.85 16.99 3.35
C LEU A 114 -13.38 18.21 4.13
N HIS A 115 -12.51 18.99 4.77
CA HIS A 115 -12.92 20.23 5.43
C HIS A 115 -13.52 21.25 4.46
N ARG A 116 -13.04 21.30 3.21
CA ARG A 116 -13.60 22.19 2.18
C ARG A 116 -14.97 21.74 1.66
N LEU A 117 -15.31 20.47 1.84
CA LEU A 117 -16.59 19.89 1.40
C LEU A 117 -17.68 20.00 2.48
N ARG A 118 -17.32 20.37 3.72
CA ARG A 118 -18.30 20.68 4.75
C ARG A 118 -18.85 22.10 4.50
N PRO A 119 -20.18 22.28 4.42
CA PRO A 119 -20.79 23.60 4.25
C PRO A 119 -20.54 24.51 5.45
#